data_AF-A0A9D5Y327-F1
#
_entry.id   AF-A0A9D5Y327-F1
#
_cell.length_a   1.000
_cell.length_b   1.000
_cell.length_c   1.000
_cell.angle_alpha   90.00
_cell.angle_beta   90.00
_cell.angle_gamma   90.00
#
_symmetry.space_group_name_H-M   'P 1'
#
loop_
_entity.id
_entity.type
_entity.pdbx_description
1 polymer ?
#
loop_
_entity_poly.entity_id
_entity_poly.type
_entity_poly.pdbx_seq_one_letter_code
_entity_poly.pdbx_strand_id
1 'polypeptide(L)'
;MPTVFSMTPFRNVHDANVKTRTGRLFVIDIYESSAGSYDSTVTVLDRISNPSGSWLYNTKPTSASANDNFKAAVELIQNYLGSIDPSDSIDEIHNPCNCPFVSEADQNAIVSGLGISPEVRVN
;
A
#
# COMPACT_ATOMS: atom_id res chain seq x y z
N MET A 1 5.67 -31.62 31.37
CA MET A 1 5.95 -30.24 30.92
C MET A 1 5.36 -30.09 29.53
N PRO A 2 4.37 -29.21 29.30
CA PRO A 2 3.83 -29.02 27.96
C PRO A 2 4.84 -28.24 27.12
N THR A 3 5.19 -28.77 25.96
CA THR A 3 5.99 -28.05 24.96
C THR A 3 5.17 -26.90 24.42
N VAL A 4 5.62 -25.66 24.65
CA VAL A 4 5.03 -24.47 24.06
C VAL A 4 5.66 -24.28 22.68
N PHE A 5 4.85 -24.34 21.62
CA PHE A 5 5.28 -23.92 20.30
C PHE A 5 5.31 -22.38 20.27
N SER A 6 6.50 -21.79 20.23
CA SER A 6 6.65 -20.37 19.93
C SER A 6 6.82 -20.18 18.43
N MET A 7 5.88 -19.51 17.79
CA MET A 7 6.03 -19.01 16.43
C MET A 7 6.51 -17.57 16.50
N THR A 8 7.73 -17.30 16.05
CA THR A 8 8.17 -15.93 15.78
C THR A 8 7.54 -15.46 14.47
N PRO A 9 7.08 -14.19 14.38
CA PRO A 9 6.62 -13.63 13.13
C PRO A 9 7.68 -13.83 12.04
N PHE A 10 7.27 -14.34 10.88
CA PHE A 10 8.19 -14.55 9.77
C PHE A 10 8.70 -13.20 9.22
N ARG A 11 7.86 -12.15 9.27
CA ARG A 11 8.15 -10.76 8.87
C ARG A 11 7.22 -9.82 9.62
N ASN A 12 7.67 -8.58 9.88
CA ASN A 12 6.75 -7.50 10.26
C ASN A 12 6.08 -7.00 8.98
N VAL A 13 4.74 -6.97 8.96
CA VAL A 13 3.94 -6.50 7.82
C VAL A 13 3.02 -5.39 8.29
N HIS A 14 2.87 -4.37 7.46
CA HIS A 14 1.83 -3.36 7.62
C HIS A 14 1.14 -3.09 6.31
N ASP A 15 -0.17 -2.95 6.43
CA ASP A 15 -1.09 -2.76 5.33
C ASP A 15 -1.73 -1.37 5.35
N ALA A 16 -1.92 -0.83 4.15
CA ALA A 16 -2.76 0.35 3.92
C ALA A 16 -3.80 0.02 2.85
N ASN A 17 -5.07 0.28 3.17
CA ASN A 17 -6.18 0.16 2.24
C ASN A 17 -6.26 1.43 1.41
N VAL A 18 -6.43 1.29 0.11
CA VAL A 18 -6.62 2.41 -0.80
C VAL A 18 -7.92 2.21 -1.55
N LYS A 19 -8.73 3.27 -1.58
CA LYS A 19 -10.01 3.27 -2.30
C LYS A 19 -10.03 4.39 -3.32
N THR A 20 -10.64 4.11 -4.47
CA THR A 20 -10.79 5.09 -5.55
C THR A 20 -12.19 5.65 -5.61
N ARG A 21 -12.37 6.74 -6.36
CA ARG A 21 -13.68 7.38 -6.55
C ARG A 21 -14.71 6.47 -7.16
N THR A 22 -14.29 5.55 -8.05
CA THR A 22 -15.19 4.57 -8.67
C THR A 22 -15.42 3.33 -7.80
N GLY A 23 -14.77 3.25 -6.63
CA GLY A 23 -14.95 2.15 -5.67
C GLY A 23 -14.02 0.96 -5.88
N ARG A 24 -12.93 1.09 -6.66
CA ARG A 24 -11.86 0.09 -6.71
C ARG A 24 -11.12 0.06 -5.37
N LEU A 25 -10.62 -1.11 -5.01
CA LEU A 25 -9.89 -1.33 -3.77
C LEU A 25 -8.49 -1.84 -4.06
N PHE A 26 -7.54 -1.35 -3.27
CA PHE A 26 -6.17 -1.82 -3.28
C PHE A 26 -5.70 -2.02 -1.84
N VAL A 27 -4.76 -2.93 -1.66
CA VAL A 27 -4.05 -3.12 -0.40
C VAL A 27 -2.57 -2.97 -0.67
N ILE A 28 -1.94 -2.01 -0.03
CA ILE A 28 -0.48 -1.84 -0.02
C ILE A 28 0.04 -2.61 1.18
N ASP A 29 0.90 -3.59 0.95
CA ASP A 29 1.61 -4.29 2.02
C ASP A 29 3.08 -3.86 2.01
N ILE A 30 3.60 -3.43 3.16
CA ILE A 30 5.03 -3.14 3.36
C ILE A 30 5.57 -4.13 4.38
N TYR A 31 6.64 -4.82 4.00
CA TYR A 31 7.30 -5.86 4.79
C TYR A 31 8.68 -5.37 5.23
N GLU A 32 9.03 -5.51 6.51
CA GLU A 32 10.42 -5.42 6.94
C GLU A 32 11.10 -6.78 6.70
N SER A 33 12.03 -6.85 5.75
CA SER A 33 12.72 -8.08 5.36
C SER A 33 14.00 -8.35 6.16
N SER A 34 14.65 -7.28 6.61
CA SER A 34 15.76 -7.30 7.58
C SER A 34 15.83 -5.93 8.26
N ALA A 35 16.56 -5.79 9.37
CA ALA A 35 16.59 -4.55 10.15
C ALA A 35 16.87 -3.32 9.28
N GLY A 36 15.84 -2.49 9.07
CA GLY A 36 15.92 -1.27 8.26
C GLY A 36 15.81 -1.45 6.73
N SER A 37 15.46 -2.64 6.24
CA SER A 37 15.21 -2.93 4.83
C SER A 37 13.77 -3.38 4.62
N TYR A 38 13.12 -2.79 3.62
CA TYR A 38 11.70 -2.96 3.34
C TYR A 38 11.44 -3.38 1.90
N ASP A 39 10.43 -4.22 1.73
CA ASP A 39 9.84 -4.62 0.45
C ASP A 39 8.35 -4.29 0.46
N SER A 40 7.72 -4.09 -0.71
CA SER A 40 6.27 -3.89 -0.75
C SER A 40 5.58 -4.54 -1.93
N THR A 41 4.29 -4.82 -1.73
CA THR A 41 3.38 -5.31 -2.76
C THR A 41 2.10 -4.49 -2.79
N VAL A 42 1.44 -4.50 -3.94
CA VAL A 42 0.08 -3.96 -4.09
C VAL A 42 -0.83 -5.09 -4.56
N THR A 43 -1.81 -5.41 -3.73
CA THR A 43 -2.95 -6.23 -4.14
C THR A 43 -3.99 -5.32 -4.79
N VAL A 44 -4.30 -5.57 -6.05
CA VAL A 44 -5.39 -4.92 -6.79
C VAL A 44 -6.64 -5.77 -6.64
N LEU A 45 -7.74 -5.16 -6.22
CA LEU A 45 -9.07 -5.78 -6.12
C LEU A 45 -10.02 -5.02 -7.05
N ASP A 46 -9.91 -5.27 -8.36
CA ASP A 46 -10.75 -4.60 -9.35
C ASP A 46 -12.03 -5.39 -9.63
N ARG A 47 -13.10 -4.95 -8.98
CA ARG A 47 -14.46 -5.47 -9.20
C ARG A 47 -15.27 -4.64 -10.20
N ILE A 48 -14.68 -3.56 -10.73
CA ILE A 48 -15.35 -2.57 -11.58
C ILE A 48 -15.06 -2.83 -13.05
N SER A 49 -13.81 -3.19 -13.39
CA SER A 49 -13.41 -3.48 -14.76
C SER A 49 -14.01 -4.77 -15.30
N ASN A 50 -14.04 -4.90 -16.63
CA ASN A 50 -14.44 -6.12 -17.33
C ASN A 50 -13.31 -6.63 -18.23
N PRO A 51 -12.70 -7.79 -17.94
CA PRO A 51 -13.04 -8.71 -16.85
C PRO A 51 -12.61 -8.17 -15.47
N SER A 52 -13.43 -8.46 -14.46
CA SER A 52 -13.09 -8.18 -13.05
C SER A 52 -12.05 -9.18 -12.55
N GLY A 53 -11.19 -8.78 -11.62
CA GLY A 53 -10.14 -9.65 -11.12
C GLY A 53 -9.40 -9.15 -9.90
N SER A 54 -8.46 -9.98 -9.46
CA SER A 54 -7.49 -9.62 -8.44
C SER A 54 -6.10 -9.99 -8.91
N TRP A 55 -5.14 -9.10 -8.66
CA TRP A 55 -3.75 -9.28 -9.04
C TRP A 55 -2.85 -8.79 -7.91
N LEU A 56 -1.70 -9.43 -7.77
CA LEU A 56 -0.66 -9.01 -6.85
C LEU A 56 0.54 -8.52 -7.65
N TYR A 57 1.01 -7.32 -7.34
CA TYR A 57 2.19 -6.74 -7.98
C TYR A 57 3.25 -6.44 -6.93
N ASN A 58 4.50 -6.81 -7.22
CA ASN A 58 5.64 -6.29 -6.49
C ASN A 58 5.88 -4.84 -6.90
N THR A 59 6.16 -3.98 -5.93
CA THR A 59 6.59 -2.60 -6.21
C THR A 59 8.04 -2.57 -6.69
N LYS A 60 8.48 -1.40 -7.18
CA LYS A 60 9.85 -1.17 -7.63
C LYS A 60 10.37 0.16 -7.05
N PRO A 61 10.65 0.21 -5.74
CA PRO A 61 11.07 1.44 -5.08
C PRO A 61 12.49 1.84 -5.47
N THR A 62 12.82 3.12 -5.31
CA THR A 62 14.16 3.66 -5.56
C THR A 62 15.18 3.25 -4.50
N SER A 63 14.73 2.90 -3.29
CA SER A 63 15.53 2.34 -2.22
C SER A 63 14.71 1.35 -1.39
N ALA A 64 15.37 0.60 -0.52
CA ALA A 64 14.71 -0.30 0.41
C ALA A 64 14.09 0.41 1.62
N SER A 65 13.86 1.73 1.60
CA SER A 65 13.23 2.45 2.73
C SER A 65 11.71 2.28 2.71
N ALA A 66 11.07 2.37 3.88
CA ALA A 66 9.61 2.27 4.00
C ALA A 66 8.90 3.38 3.20
N ASN A 67 9.41 4.61 3.22
CA ASN A 67 8.86 5.74 2.48
C ASN A 67 8.92 5.52 0.96
N ASP A 68 10.04 5.04 0.43
CA ASP A 68 10.16 4.74 -1.01
C ASP A 68 9.28 3.55 -1.43
N ASN A 69 9.14 2.55 -0.55
CA ASN A 69 8.22 1.43 -0.78
C ASN A 69 6.75 1.86 -0.79
N PHE A 70 6.36 2.78 0.10
CA PHE A 70 5.01 3.35 0.10
C PHE A 70 4.78 4.21 -1.15
N LYS A 71 5.73 5.09 -1.49
CA LYS A 71 5.66 5.90 -2.70
C LYS A 71 5.51 5.05 -3.96
N ALA A 72 6.35 4.02 -4.12
CA ALA A 72 6.30 3.13 -5.28
C ALA A 72 4.97 2.35 -5.36
N ALA A 73 4.37 2.01 -4.22
CA ALA A 73 3.05 1.41 -4.17
C ALA A 73 1.96 2.37 -4.66
N VAL A 74 1.97 3.62 -4.20
CA VAL A 74 1.01 4.65 -4.64
C VAL A 74 1.17 4.96 -6.13
N GLU A 75 2.41 5.08 -6.63
CA GLU A 75 2.69 5.26 -8.07
C GLU A 75 2.20 4.07 -8.90
N LEU A 76 2.36 2.85 -8.41
CA LEU A 76 1.83 1.65 -9.07
C LEU A 76 0.31 1.73 -9.21
N ILE A 77 -0.39 2.14 -8.14
CA ILE A 77 -1.85 2.32 -8.18
C ILE A 77 -2.23 3.40 -9.20
N GLN A 78 -1.56 4.57 -9.20
CA GLN A 78 -1.82 5.62 -10.20
C GLN A 78 -1.60 5.12 -11.63
N ASN A 79 -0.53 4.39 -11.88
CA ASN A 79 -0.22 3.82 -13.20
C ASN A 79 -1.27 2.79 -13.62
N TYR A 80 -1.72 1.95 -12.68
CA TYR A 80 -2.81 1.01 -12.92
C TYR A 80 -4.07 1.76 -13.34
N LEU A 81 -4.52 2.74 -12.55
CA LEU A 81 -5.72 3.55 -12.86
C LEU A 81 -5.59 4.26 -14.21
N GLY A 82 -4.45 4.90 -14.49
CA GLY A 82 -4.21 5.55 -15.77
C GLY A 82 -4.27 4.61 -16.97
N SER A 83 -4.03 3.31 -16.78
CA SER A 83 -4.11 2.30 -17.86
C SER A 83 -5.52 1.76 -18.10
N ILE A 84 -6.39 1.76 -17.08
CA ILE A 84 -7.73 1.15 -17.17
C ILE A 84 -8.87 2.17 -17.20
N ASP A 85 -8.70 3.30 -16.52
CA ASP A 85 -9.70 4.36 -16.35
C ASP A 85 -9.00 5.67 -15.94
N PRO A 86 -8.54 6.49 -16.91
CA PRO A 86 -7.83 7.73 -16.63
C PRO A 86 -8.65 8.78 -15.85
N SER A 87 -9.96 8.58 -15.71
CA SER A 87 -10.84 9.47 -14.94
C SER A 87 -10.96 9.06 -13.47
N ASP A 88 -10.56 7.83 -13.14
CA ASP A 88 -10.52 7.36 -11.76
C ASP A 88 -9.28 7.90 -11.04
N SER A 89 -9.40 8.02 -9.73
CA SER A 89 -8.33 8.55 -8.88
C SER A 89 -8.45 8.01 -7.47
N ILE A 90 -7.32 7.98 -6.78
CA ILE A 90 -7.27 7.65 -5.35
C ILE A 90 -8.06 8.70 -4.57
N ASP A 91 -9.00 8.24 -3.77
CA ASP A 91 -9.91 9.06 -2.97
C ASP A 91 -9.58 8.96 -1.49
N GLU A 92 -9.19 7.76 -1.03
CA GLU A 92 -8.91 7.47 0.36
C GLU A 92 -7.69 6.56 0.48
N ILE A 93 -6.84 6.83 1.48
CA ILE A 93 -5.79 5.91 1.94
C ILE A 93 -6.00 5.75 3.45
N HIS A 94 -6.33 4.53 3.88
CA HIS A 94 -6.56 4.19 5.28
C HIS A 94 -5.49 3.22 5.77
N ASN A 95 -4.75 3.63 6.80
CA ASN A 95 -3.77 2.82 7.51
C ASN A 95 -4.35 2.37 8.86
N PRO A 96 -5.09 1.24 8.90
CA PRO A 96 -5.80 0.78 10.10
C PRO A 96 -4.83 0.31 11.20
N CYS A 97 -3.61 -0.08 10.83
CA CYS A 97 -2.67 -0.70 11.76
C CYS A 97 -1.79 0.33 12.50
N ASN A 98 -2.03 1.63 12.31
CA ASN A 98 -1.24 2.72 12.90
C ASN A 98 0.28 2.46 12.77
N CYS A 99 0.69 2.13 11.54
CA CYS A 99 2.02 1.65 11.22
C CYS A 99 3.12 2.66 11.64
N PRO A 100 4.18 2.24 12.35
CA PRO A 100 5.31 3.10 12.66
C PRO A 100 6.29 3.28 11.47
N PHE A 101 6.20 2.47 10.41
CA PHE A 101 7.19 2.49 9.32
C PHE A 101 7.07 3.71 8.40
N VAL A 102 5.85 4.24 8.24
CA VAL A 102 5.59 5.46 7.47
C VAL A 102 4.59 6.28 8.28
N SER A 103 5.05 7.40 8.84
CA SER A 103 4.19 8.25 9.66
C SER A 103 3.04 8.85 8.84
N GLU A 104 1.96 9.27 9.49
CA GLU A 104 0.87 10.00 8.83
C GLU A 104 1.38 11.23 8.07
N ALA A 105 2.32 11.97 8.66
CA ALA A 105 2.94 13.13 8.03
C ALA A 105 3.72 12.75 6.77
N ASP A 106 4.47 11.65 6.79
CA ASP A 106 5.21 11.16 5.63
C ASP A 106 4.26 10.65 4.54
N GLN A 107 3.20 9.93 4.92
CA GLN A 107 2.16 9.48 3.98
C GLN A 107 1.54 10.68 3.26
N ASN A 108 1.11 11.69 4.02
CA ASN A 108 0.54 12.92 3.47
C ASN A 108 1.52 13.67 2.57
N ALA A 109 2.78 13.80 2.98
CA ALA A 109 3.82 14.47 2.19
C ALA A 109 4.11 13.74 0.86
N ILE A 110 4.23 12.41 0.90
CA ILE A 110 4.45 11.58 -0.29
C ILE A 110 3.29 11.72 -1.26
N VAL A 111 2.07 11.53 -0.76
CA VAL A 111 0.84 11.56 -1.56
C VAL A 111 0.61 12.95 -2.17
N SER A 112 0.82 14.01 -1.40
CA SER A 112 0.78 15.39 -1.91
C SER A 112 1.86 15.64 -2.95
N GLY A 113 3.07 15.10 -2.78
CA GLY A 113 4.17 15.19 -3.74
C GLY A 113 3.87 14.48 -5.07
N LEU A 114 2.99 13.49 -5.05
CA LEU A 114 2.48 12.79 -6.25
C LEU A 114 1.29 13.50 -6.90
N GLY A 115 0.89 14.68 -6.41
CA GLY A 115 -0.24 15.45 -6.92
C GLY A 115 -1.61 14.83 -6.60
N ILE A 116 -1.67 13.95 -5.59
CA ILE A 116 -2.90 13.33 -5.11
C ILE A 116 -3.36 14.10 -3.86
N SER A 117 -4.67 14.26 -3.69
CA SER A 117 -5.24 14.85 -2.47
C SER A 117 -6.34 13.94 -1.90
N PRO A 118 -6.00 12.74 -1.41
CA PRO A 118 -6.96 11.85 -0.81
C PRO A 118 -7.19 12.19 0.66
N GLU A 119 -8.26 11.65 1.22
CA GLU A 119 -8.42 11.56 2.67
C GLU A 119 -7.46 10.48 3.19
N VAL A 120 -6.36 10.89 3.82
CA VAL A 120 -5.46 9.97 4.54
C VAL A 120 -5.96 9.84 5.96
N ARG A 121 -6.26 8.61 6.39
CA ARG A 121 -6.63 8.29 7.76
C ARG A 121 -5.67 7.26 8.33
N VAL A 122 -5.16 7.54 9.51
CA VAL A 122 -4.55 6.53 10.39
C VAL A 122 -5.58 6.23 11.48
N ASN A 123 -5.65 4.99 11.99
CA ASN A 123 -6.44 4.46 13.14
C ASN A 123 -7.48 3.38 12.80
#